data_AF-A0AAF6BSJ4-F1
#
_entry.id   AF-A0AAF6BSJ4-F1
#
_cell.length_a   1.000
_cell.length_b   1.000
_cell.length_c   1.000
_cell.angle_alpha   90.00
_cell.angle_beta   90.00
_cell.angle_gamma   90.00
#
_symmetry.space_group_name_H-M   'P 1'
#
loop_
_entity.id
_entity.type
_entity.pdbx_description
1 polymer ?
#
loop_
_entity_poly.entity_id
_entity_poly.type
_entity_poly.pdbx_seq_one_letter_code
_entity_poly.pdbx_strand_id
1 'polypeptide(L)'
;MQVSLEENLKGHIALSLQFIMDLFSEAQTSSKTKQFSAYIHQSVKFIKECIIQLIDKGAEDKYSVQEMVKKFTSSLSIKIMNHISDEGPDARVWIQQTSYQLGSLPCFGHQLLFIISKLIAEVTETLVCLNPFHEGAAQTYENLYFLYQLFEKIVADYLCEWANTGDLDIEVLTNTFERHFSTVRHLMKFPNWGSLIVQYNTKLTGEIVAQLSTAVCINHYAEESQQTALLNLLELAKHATTDVT
;
A
#
# COMPACT_ATOMS: atom_id res chain seq x y z
N MET A 1 22.33 23.14 17.43
CA MET A 1 20.92 23.61 17.41
C MET A 1 20.10 22.92 16.32
N GLN A 2 20.66 22.65 15.11
CA GLN A 2 19.98 21.88 14.05
C GLN A 2 19.63 20.42 14.42
N VAL A 3 20.58 19.67 15.01
CA VAL A 3 20.36 18.27 15.45
C VAL A 3 19.15 18.11 16.39
N SER A 4 18.96 19.07 17.30
CA SER A 4 17.82 19.07 18.24
C SER A 4 16.46 19.22 17.53
N LEU A 5 16.39 19.95 16.41
CA LEU A 5 15.14 20.15 15.68
C LEU A 5 14.79 18.92 14.83
N GLU A 6 15.77 18.27 14.21
CA GLU A 6 15.57 17.03 13.46
C GLU A 6 15.14 15.87 14.35
N GLU A 7 15.79 15.70 15.50
CA GLU A 7 15.37 14.71 16.51
C GLU A 7 13.94 14.97 16.99
N ASN A 8 13.56 16.25 17.17
CA ASN A 8 12.20 16.62 17.53
C ASN A 8 11.19 16.28 16.42
N LEU A 9 11.48 16.59 15.15
CA LEU A 9 10.59 16.25 14.03
C LEU A 9 10.44 14.73 13.86
N LYS A 10 11.53 13.97 13.98
CA LYS A 10 11.48 12.50 13.98
C LYS A 10 10.65 11.97 15.15
N GLY A 11 10.82 12.53 16.34
CA GLY A 11 9.99 12.21 17.50
C GLY A 11 8.50 12.49 17.27
N HIS A 12 8.17 13.62 16.63
CA HIS A 12 6.80 13.98 16.27
C HIS A 12 6.16 13.01 15.26
N ILE A 13 6.90 12.57 14.24
CA ILE A 13 6.42 11.56 13.30
C ILE A 13 6.18 10.24 14.05
N ALA A 14 7.13 9.79 14.87
CA ALA A 14 7.01 8.55 15.63
C ALA A 14 5.78 8.56 16.56
N LEU A 15 5.56 9.66 17.28
CA LEU A 15 4.39 9.83 18.16
C LEU A 15 3.08 9.84 17.37
N SER A 16 3.05 10.48 16.20
CA SER A 16 1.86 10.53 15.34
C SER A 16 1.51 9.15 14.77
N LEU A 17 2.53 8.38 14.40
CA LEU A 17 2.37 7.00 13.93
C LEU A 17 1.91 6.08 15.06
N GLN A 18 2.46 6.24 16.27
CA GLN A 18 2.00 5.51 17.45
C GLN A 18 0.53 5.84 17.76
N PHE A 19 0.17 7.12 17.75
CA PHE A 19 -1.21 7.56 17.94
C PHE A 19 -2.17 6.93 16.92
N ILE A 20 -1.78 6.81 15.65
CA ILE A 20 -2.58 6.10 14.64
C ILE A 20 -2.78 4.62 15.02
N MET A 21 -1.74 3.93 15.51
CA MET A 21 -1.85 2.54 15.94
C MET A 21 -2.73 2.37 17.19
N ASP A 22 -2.67 3.34 18.10
CA ASP A 22 -3.50 3.36 19.30
C ASP A 22 -4.97 3.59 18.92
N LEU A 23 -5.25 4.50 17.98
CA LEU A 23 -6.59 4.72 17.44
C LEU A 23 -7.18 3.45 16.81
N PHE A 24 -6.38 2.64 16.10
CA PHE A 24 -6.85 1.35 15.60
C PHE A 24 -7.28 0.40 16.71
N SER A 25 -6.56 0.42 17.84
CA SER A 25 -6.88 -0.42 19.00
C SER A 25 -8.10 0.12 19.76
N GLU A 26 -8.27 1.44 19.83
CA GLU A 26 -9.41 2.08 20.50
C GLU A 26 -10.70 2.06 19.68
N ALA A 27 -10.61 2.13 18.34
CA ALA A 27 -11.76 2.09 17.44
C ALA A 27 -12.60 0.82 17.65
N GLN A 28 -11.97 -0.27 18.08
CA GLN A 28 -12.61 -1.54 18.46
C GLN A 28 -13.65 -1.39 19.59
N THR A 29 -13.56 -0.34 20.41
CA THR A 29 -14.31 -0.24 21.67
C THR A 29 -15.33 0.90 21.71
N SER A 30 -15.36 1.80 20.71
CA SER A 30 -16.19 3.01 20.79
C SER A 30 -16.88 3.40 19.48
N SER A 31 -18.08 3.95 19.58
CA SER A 31 -18.91 4.46 18.46
C SER A 31 -18.38 5.75 17.80
N LYS A 32 -17.09 6.07 17.97
CA LYS A 32 -16.45 7.35 17.57
C LYS A 32 -16.00 7.37 16.11
N THR A 33 -16.73 6.72 15.21
CA THR A 33 -16.36 6.56 13.79
C THR A 33 -16.12 7.90 13.07
N LYS A 34 -16.87 8.95 13.41
CA LYS A 34 -16.68 10.29 12.80
C LYS A 34 -15.43 11.02 13.29
N GLN A 35 -15.01 10.79 14.54
CA GLN A 35 -13.81 11.41 15.10
C GLN A 35 -12.55 10.72 14.58
N PHE A 36 -12.62 9.40 14.36
CA PHE A 36 -11.50 8.61 13.82
C PHE A 36 -10.97 9.21 12.52
N SER A 37 -11.84 9.41 11.52
CA SER A 37 -11.41 9.96 10.23
C SER A 37 -10.77 11.35 10.35
N ALA A 38 -11.31 12.21 11.21
CA ALA A 38 -10.74 13.53 11.46
C ALA A 38 -9.35 13.45 12.12
N TYR A 39 -9.15 12.56 13.09
CA TYR A 39 -7.87 12.36 13.76
C TYR A 39 -6.82 11.78 12.82
N ILE A 40 -7.16 10.74 12.04
CA ILE A 40 -6.26 10.19 11.03
C ILE A 40 -5.84 11.28 10.04
N HIS A 41 -6.79 12.05 9.52
CA HIS A 41 -6.50 13.12 8.57
C HIS A 41 -5.53 14.16 9.16
N GLN A 42 -5.78 14.59 10.40
CA GLN A 42 -4.91 15.54 11.11
C GLN A 42 -3.51 14.97 11.34
N SER A 43 -3.40 13.71 11.77
CA SER A 43 -2.12 13.04 11.99
C SER A 43 -1.33 12.90 10.69
N VAL A 44 -1.97 12.48 9.59
CA VAL A 44 -1.33 12.36 8.27
C VAL A 44 -0.86 13.71 7.76
N LYS A 45 -1.68 14.76 7.90
CA LYS A 45 -1.29 16.12 7.53
C LYS A 45 -0.06 16.59 8.30
N PHE A 46 -0.05 16.37 9.61
CA PHE A 46 1.08 16.75 10.45
C PHE A 46 2.36 15.96 10.13
N ILE A 47 2.23 14.65 9.86
CA ILE A 47 3.34 13.82 9.38
C ILE A 47 3.89 14.36 8.06
N LYS A 48 3.02 14.73 7.11
CA LYS A 48 3.42 15.34 5.83
C LYS A 48 4.26 16.58 6.03
N GLU A 49 3.80 17.51 6.87
CA GLU A 49 4.50 18.76 7.17
C GLU A 49 5.88 18.49 7.81
N CYS A 50 5.97 17.49 8.69
CA CYS A 50 7.23 17.09 9.31
C CYS A 50 8.19 16.45 8.29
N ILE A 51 7.70 15.60 7.39
CA ILE A 51 8.50 14.95 6.34
C ILE A 51 9.07 15.97 5.37
N ILE A 52 8.25 16.94 4.91
CA ILE A 52 8.73 18.00 4.00
C ILE A 52 9.88 18.77 4.66
N GLN A 53 9.72 19.18 5.92
CA GLN A 53 10.76 19.90 6.66
C GLN A 53 12.05 19.08 6.89
N LEU A 54 11.95 17.75 6.93
CA LEU A 54 13.12 16.87 7.03
C LEU A 54 13.80 16.66 5.67
N ILE A 55 13.02 16.48 4.59
CA ILE A 55 13.56 16.27 3.24
C ILE A 55 14.31 17.51 2.74
N ASP A 56 13.80 18.72 3.04
CA ASP A 56 14.46 19.98 2.71
C ASP A 56 15.88 20.12 3.32
N LYS A 57 16.23 19.28 4.30
CA LYS A 57 17.50 19.35 5.03
C LYS A 57 18.58 18.36 4.56
N GLY A 58 18.23 17.34 3.75
CA GLY A 58 19.23 16.47 3.10
C GLY A 58 18.93 14.96 3.12
N ALA A 59 19.90 14.19 2.61
CA ALA A 59 19.72 12.77 2.27
C ALA A 59 19.72 11.80 3.47
N GLU A 60 20.47 12.08 4.54
CA GLU A 60 20.51 11.19 5.74
C GLU A 60 19.13 11.10 6.42
N ASP A 61 18.37 12.19 6.41
CA ASP A 61 17.04 12.25 7.01
C ASP A 61 16.01 11.48 6.19
N LYS A 62 16.16 11.40 4.86
CA LYS A 62 15.32 10.59 3.98
C LYS A 62 15.39 9.11 4.35
N TYR A 63 16.58 8.58 4.63
CA TYR A 63 16.76 7.19 5.05
C TYR A 63 16.11 6.91 6.41
N SER A 64 16.29 7.81 7.38
CA SER A 64 15.69 7.68 8.71
C SER A 64 14.16 7.66 8.66
N VAL A 65 13.56 8.53 7.84
CA VAL A 65 12.11 8.54 7.60
C VAL A 65 11.66 7.22 6.95
N GLN A 66 12.37 6.73 5.93
CA GLN A 66 12.06 5.44 5.30
C GLN A 66 12.11 4.27 6.30
N GLU A 67 13.08 4.24 7.21
CA GLU A 67 13.16 3.20 8.24
C GLU A 67 11.95 3.26 9.20
N MET A 68 11.54 4.46 9.59
CA MET A 68 10.35 4.65 10.44
C MET A 68 9.07 4.20 9.73
N VAL A 69 8.91 4.56 8.45
CA VAL A 69 7.79 4.13 7.62
C VAL A 69 7.77 2.60 7.48
N LYS A 70 8.92 1.96 7.23
CA LYS A 70 9.05 0.50 7.15
C LYS A 70 8.64 -0.18 8.46
N LYS A 71 9.09 0.32 9.61
CA LYS A 71 8.71 -0.20 10.93
C LYS A 71 7.21 -0.06 11.17
N PHE A 72 6.66 1.13 10.93
CA PHE A 72 5.23 1.40 11.13
C PHE A 72 4.34 0.53 10.23
N THR A 73 4.62 0.48 8.93
CA THR A 73 3.83 -0.32 7.97
C THR A 73 3.92 -1.82 8.26
N SER A 74 5.05 -2.30 8.79
CA SER A 74 5.17 -3.67 9.28
C SER A 74 4.23 -3.92 10.48
N SER A 75 4.19 -3.02 11.46
CA SER A 75 3.24 -3.12 12.58
C SER A 75 1.77 -3.02 12.11
N LEU A 76 1.50 -2.14 11.14
CA LEU A 76 0.18 -2.00 10.54
C LEU A 76 -0.24 -3.28 9.80
N SER A 77 0.69 -3.99 9.15
CA SER A 77 0.40 -5.26 8.47
C SER A 77 -0.18 -6.31 9.42
N ILE A 78 0.35 -6.40 10.63
CA ILE A 78 -0.12 -7.31 11.68
C ILE A 78 -1.54 -6.93 12.09
N LYS A 79 -1.79 -5.63 12.29
CA LYS A 79 -3.14 -5.14 12.59
C LYS A 79 -4.11 -5.48 11.45
N ILE A 80 -3.75 -5.17 10.20
CA ILE A 80 -4.59 -5.49 9.03
C ILE A 80 -4.98 -6.98 9.05
N MET A 81 -4.01 -7.88 9.19
CA MET A 81 -4.27 -9.32 9.18
C MET A 81 -5.16 -9.81 10.32
N ASN A 82 -4.95 -9.30 11.53
CA ASN A 82 -5.78 -9.66 12.69
C ASN A 82 -7.22 -9.17 12.50
N HIS A 83 -7.39 -7.91 12.11
CA HIS A 83 -8.70 -7.28 11.98
C HIS A 83 -9.53 -7.82 10.81
N ILE A 84 -8.92 -8.15 9.67
CA ILE A 84 -9.66 -8.75 8.55
C ILE A 84 -10.12 -10.17 8.87
N SER A 85 -9.42 -10.88 9.75
CA SER A 85 -9.72 -12.26 10.13
C SER A 85 -10.77 -12.34 11.25
N ASP A 86 -10.72 -11.44 12.23
CA ASP A 86 -11.46 -11.61 13.49
C ASP A 86 -12.61 -10.60 13.72
N GLU A 87 -12.60 -9.42 13.09
CA GLU A 87 -13.35 -8.26 13.60
C GLU A 87 -14.45 -7.69 12.67
N GLY A 88 -14.80 -8.43 11.60
CA GLY A 88 -15.95 -8.10 10.76
C GLY A 88 -15.80 -6.83 9.90
N PRO A 89 -16.88 -6.39 9.22
CA PRO A 89 -16.82 -5.34 8.19
C PRO A 89 -16.49 -3.93 8.71
N ASP A 90 -16.73 -3.62 9.99
CA ASP A 90 -16.48 -2.29 10.55
C ASP A 90 -14.97 -1.99 10.68
N ALA A 91 -14.16 -2.99 11.02
CA ALA A 91 -12.70 -2.83 11.10
C ALA A 91 -12.06 -2.61 9.73
N ARG A 92 -12.62 -3.24 8.68
CA ARG A 92 -12.19 -3.06 7.28
C ARG A 92 -12.33 -1.61 6.82
N VAL A 93 -13.37 -0.90 7.27
CA VAL A 93 -13.57 0.52 6.95
C VAL A 93 -12.44 1.39 7.52
N TRP A 94 -12.02 1.15 8.76
CA TRP A 94 -10.92 1.92 9.36
C TRP A 94 -9.58 1.63 8.70
N ILE A 95 -9.32 0.36 8.35
CA ILE A 95 -8.12 -0.02 7.60
C ILE A 95 -8.08 0.69 6.25
N GLN A 96 -9.19 0.68 5.51
CA GLN A 96 -9.30 1.37 4.23
C GLN A 96 -9.05 2.86 4.39
N GLN A 97 -9.72 3.51 5.34
CA GLN A 97 -9.57 4.95 5.58
C GLN A 97 -8.14 5.34 5.93
N THR A 98 -7.50 4.62 6.85
CA THR A 98 -6.14 4.93 7.27
C THR A 98 -5.12 4.67 6.16
N SER A 99 -5.22 3.52 5.49
CA SER A 99 -4.32 3.20 4.38
C SER A 99 -4.48 4.19 3.23
N TYR A 100 -5.72 4.64 2.98
CA TYR A 100 -6.01 5.63 1.96
C TYR A 100 -5.43 7.00 2.29
N GLN A 101 -5.58 7.49 3.53
CA GLN A 101 -5.01 8.77 3.95
C GLN A 101 -3.48 8.70 3.95
N LEU A 102 -2.88 7.64 4.49
CA LEU A 102 -1.43 7.43 4.48
C LEU A 102 -0.89 7.29 3.06
N GLY A 103 -1.62 6.63 2.16
CA GLY A 103 -1.25 6.46 0.76
C GLY A 103 -1.07 7.78 0.01
N SER A 104 -1.71 8.88 0.45
CA SER A 104 -1.45 10.21 -0.13
C SER A 104 0.00 10.69 0.04
N LEU A 105 0.78 10.06 0.91
CA LEU A 105 2.21 10.31 1.08
C LEU A 105 3.01 9.25 0.33
N PRO A 106 3.82 9.59 -0.69
CA PRO A 106 4.51 8.60 -1.53
C PRO A 106 5.31 7.56 -0.74
N CYS A 107 6.07 7.97 0.28
CA CYS A 107 6.86 7.04 1.10
C CYS A 107 6.02 6.00 1.83
N PHE A 108 4.84 6.37 2.33
CA PHE A 108 3.89 5.43 2.94
C PHE A 108 3.15 4.64 1.88
N GLY A 109 2.73 5.27 0.78
CA GLY A 109 2.01 4.65 -0.32
C GLY A 109 2.77 3.47 -0.93
N HIS A 110 4.04 3.67 -1.32
CA HIS A 110 4.86 2.58 -1.88
C HIS A 110 5.03 1.43 -0.90
N GLN A 111 5.30 1.76 0.37
CA GLN A 111 5.53 0.76 1.39
C GLN A 111 4.23 0.02 1.76
N LEU A 112 3.07 0.68 1.71
CA LEU A 112 1.76 0.06 1.86
C LEU A 112 1.49 -0.90 0.72
N LEU A 113 1.72 -0.51 -0.54
CA LEU A 113 1.56 -1.41 -1.68
C LEU A 113 2.46 -2.64 -1.56
N PHE A 114 3.71 -2.46 -1.13
CA PHE A 114 4.65 -3.56 -0.88
C PHE A 114 4.11 -4.54 0.17
N ILE A 115 3.67 -4.03 1.32
CA ILE A 115 3.10 -4.84 2.40
C ILE A 115 1.83 -5.54 1.94
N ILE A 116 0.91 -4.85 1.27
CA ILE A 116 -0.34 -5.45 0.78
C ILE A 116 -0.04 -6.56 -0.23
N SER A 117 0.95 -6.38 -1.12
CA SER A 117 1.42 -7.44 -2.03
C SER A 117 1.91 -8.68 -1.28
N LYS A 118 2.65 -8.48 -0.18
CA LYS A 118 3.10 -9.57 0.70
C LYS A 118 1.91 -10.28 1.37
N LEU A 119 0.95 -9.54 1.90
CA LEU A 119 -0.25 -10.12 2.51
C LEU A 119 -1.08 -10.89 1.48
N ILE A 120 -1.22 -10.39 0.25
CA ILE A 120 -1.90 -11.11 -0.85
C ILE A 120 -1.21 -12.45 -1.09
N ALA A 121 0.12 -12.50 -1.10
CA ALA A 121 0.89 -13.74 -1.25
C ALA A 121 0.66 -14.71 -0.09
N GLU A 122 0.68 -14.24 1.15
CA GLU A 122 0.46 -15.08 2.34
C GLU A 122 -0.96 -15.67 2.39
N VAL A 123 -1.99 -14.84 2.12
CA VAL A 123 -3.39 -15.30 2.05
C VAL A 123 -3.59 -16.27 0.88
N THR A 124 -2.92 -16.02 -0.24
CA THR A 124 -2.89 -16.90 -1.41
C THR A 124 -2.34 -18.29 -1.09
N GLU A 125 -1.18 -18.36 -0.43
CA GLU A 125 -0.57 -19.64 -0.05
C GLU A 125 -1.47 -20.44 0.90
N THR A 126 -2.12 -19.73 1.82
CA THR A 126 -3.12 -20.30 2.74
C THR A 126 -4.29 -20.90 1.95
N LEU A 127 -4.82 -20.15 0.97
CA LEU A 127 -5.95 -20.54 0.15
C LEU A 127 -5.67 -21.78 -0.70
N VAL A 128 -4.46 -21.87 -1.26
CA VAL A 128 -4.00 -23.02 -2.06
C VAL A 128 -3.99 -24.31 -1.22
N CYS A 129 -3.63 -24.20 0.06
CA CYS A 129 -3.59 -25.34 0.97
C CYS A 129 -4.97 -25.69 1.55
N LEU A 130 -5.94 -24.79 1.44
CA LEU A 130 -7.24 -24.94 2.08
C LEU A 130 -8.19 -25.80 1.25
N ASN A 131 -8.89 -26.73 1.90
CA ASN A 131 -10.01 -27.42 1.26
C ASN A 131 -11.11 -26.39 0.92
N PRO A 132 -11.64 -26.37 -0.31
CA PRO A 132 -12.68 -25.41 -0.70
C PRO A 132 -13.98 -25.51 0.10
N PHE A 133 -14.23 -26.64 0.76
CA PHE A 133 -15.37 -26.86 1.65
C PHE A 133 -15.05 -26.61 3.12
N HIS A 134 -13.84 -26.13 3.44
CA HIS A 134 -13.46 -25.76 4.80
C HIS A 134 -14.23 -24.50 5.24
N GLU A 135 -14.64 -24.45 6.51
CA GLU A 135 -15.42 -23.35 7.08
C GLU A 135 -14.73 -21.98 6.92
N GLY A 136 -13.39 -21.95 7.03
CA GLY A 136 -12.58 -20.74 6.84
C GLY A 136 -12.30 -20.33 5.39
N ALA A 137 -12.77 -21.08 4.39
CA ALA A 137 -12.51 -20.80 2.98
C ALA A 137 -13.11 -19.47 2.54
N ALA A 138 -14.39 -19.26 2.84
CA ALA A 138 -15.11 -18.04 2.51
C ALA A 138 -14.43 -16.80 3.13
N GLN A 139 -14.04 -16.88 4.41
CA GLN A 139 -13.36 -15.78 5.09
C GLN A 139 -12.00 -15.46 4.45
N THR A 140 -11.22 -16.50 4.11
CA THR A 140 -9.91 -16.32 3.44
C THR A 140 -10.08 -15.64 2.08
N TYR A 141 -11.15 -15.99 1.35
CA TYR A 141 -11.53 -15.34 0.10
C TYR A 141 -11.87 -13.86 0.27
N GLU A 142 -12.69 -13.53 1.25
CA GLU A 142 -13.05 -12.15 1.53
C GLU A 142 -11.84 -11.32 1.95
N ASN A 143 -10.94 -11.90 2.74
CA ASN A 143 -9.69 -11.27 3.14
C ASN A 143 -8.81 -10.97 1.91
N LEU A 144 -8.68 -11.93 1.01
CA LEU A 144 -7.96 -11.75 -0.24
C LEU A 144 -8.58 -10.61 -1.07
N TYR A 145 -9.90 -10.65 -1.24
CA TYR A 145 -10.63 -9.62 -1.99
C TYR A 145 -10.44 -8.22 -1.40
N PHE A 146 -10.52 -8.09 -0.08
CA PHE A 146 -10.31 -6.84 0.61
C PHE A 146 -8.91 -6.27 0.35
N LEU A 147 -7.87 -7.12 0.39
CA LEU A 147 -6.50 -6.71 0.08
C LEU A 147 -6.35 -6.24 -1.38
N TYR A 148 -7.00 -6.91 -2.33
CA TYR A 148 -7.04 -6.46 -3.73
C TYR A 148 -7.71 -5.10 -3.88
N GLN A 149 -8.86 -4.88 -3.23
CA GLN A 149 -9.54 -3.58 -3.25
C GLN A 149 -8.65 -2.48 -2.67
N LEU A 150 -7.94 -2.75 -1.58
CA LEU A 150 -7.05 -1.79 -0.95
C LEU A 150 -5.89 -1.41 -1.87
N PHE A 151 -5.27 -2.42 -2.50
CA PHE A 151 -4.20 -2.22 -3.48
C PHE A 151 -4.69 -1.37 -4.66
N GLU A 152 -5.79 -1.81 -5.29
CA GLU A 152 -6.38 -1.14 -6.45
C GLU A 152 -6.70 0.32 -6.15
N LYS A 153 -7.31 0.58 -4.98
CA LYS A 153 -7.70 1.93 -4.59
C LYS A 153 -6.50 2.86 -4.41
N ILE A 154 -5.42 2.38 -3.81
CA ILE A 154 -4.20 3.18 -3.64
C ILE A 154 -3.55 3.47 -5.00
N VAL A 155 -3.49 2.48 -5.89
CA VAL A 155 -2.95 2.66 -7.25
C VAL A 155 -3.76 3.68 -8.04
N ALA A 156 -5.08 3.50 -8.09
CA ALA A 156 -5.99 4.32 -8.89
C ALA A 156 -5.94 5.80 -8.51
N ASP A 157 -5.79 6.09 -7.21
CA ASP A 157 -5.87 7.46 -6.72
C ASP A 157 -4.52 8.16 -6.67
N TYR A 158 -3.41 7.42 -6.46
CA TYR A 158 -2.13 8.06 -6.11
C TYR A 158 -0.94 7.70 -7.00
N LEU A 159 -0.96 6.60 -7.75
CA LEU A 159 0.23 6.18 -8.51
C LEU A 159 0.66 7.23 -9.54
N CYS A 160 -0.30 7.79 -10.29
CA CYS A 160 -0.01 8.88 -11.22
C CYS A 160 0.38 10.17 -10.50
N GLU A 161 -0.19 10.46 -9.33
CA GLU A 161 0.16 11.64 -8.53
C GLU A 161 1.62 11.59 -8.07
N TRP A 162 2.06 10.47 -7.47
CA TRP A 162 3.44 10.28 -7.04
C TRP A 162 4.44 10.39 -8.21
N ALA A 163 4.06 9.87 -9.38
CA ALA A 163 4.87 10.00 -10.59
C ALA A 163 5.05 11.45 -11.03
N ASN A 164 3.98 12.25 -10.93
CA ASN A 164 3.99 13.65 -11.31
C ASN A 164 4.79 14.54 -10.34
N THR A 165 4.90 14.16 -9.06
CA THR A 165 5.74 14.88 -8.09
C THR A 165 7.20 14.45 -8.11
N GLY A 166 7.55 13.41 -8.89
CA GLY A 166 8.90 12.84 -8.92
C GLY A 166 9.28 12.04 -7.67
N ASP A 167 8.32 11.80 -6.78
CA ASP A 167 8.54 11.13 -5.50
C ASP A 167 8.33 9.62 -5.61
N LEU A 168 8.88 8.96 -6.63
CA LEU A 168 8.75 7.51 -6.78
C LEU A 168 9.93 6.75 -6.18
N ASP A 169 9.63 5.76 -5.36
CA ASP A 169 10.60 4.75 -4.96
C ASP A 169 10.51 3.59 -5.96
N ILE A 170 11.26 3.72 -7.06
CA ILE A 170 11.22 2.80 -8.20
C ILE A 170 11.60 1.38 -7.77
N GLU A 171 12.56 1.23 -6.85
CA GLU A 171 12.98 -0.07 -6.35
C GLU A 171 11.84 -0.76 -5.58
N VAL A 172 11.21 -0.05 -4.64
CA VAL A 172 10.08 -0.60 -3.87
C VAL A 172 8.91 -0.94 -4.78
N LEU A 173 8.57 -0.09 -5.75
CA LEU A 173 7.47 -0.32 -6.68
C LEU A 173 7.73 -1.50 -7.63
N THR A 174 8.95 -1.60 -8.18
CA THR A 174 9.35 -2.73 -9.03
C THR A 174 9.21 -4.05 -8.27
N ASN A 175 9.80 -4.13 -7.07
CA ASN A 175 9.71 -5.30 -6.21
C ASN A 175 8.26 -5.64 -5.84
N THR A 176 7.41 -4.62 -5.67
CA THR A 176 5.99 -4.79 -5.35
C THR A 176 5.22 -5.41 -6.51
N PHE A 177 5.40 -4.88 -7.71
CA PHE A 177 4.70 -5.35 -8.91
C PHE A 177 5.21 -6.72 -9.36
N GLU A 178 6.53 -6.96 -9.36
CA GLU A 178 7.09 -8.28 -9.65
C GLU A 178 6.56 -9.36 -8.71
N ARG A 179 6.56 -9.08 -7.40
CA ARG A 179 5.98 -9.99 -6.40
C ARG A 179 4.50 -10.24 -6.69
N HIS A 180 3.75 -9.18 -6.91
CA HIS A 180 2.32 -9.27 -7.16
C HIS A 180 2.05 -10.18 -8.37
N PHE A 181 2.64 -9.89 -9.53
CA PHE A 181 2.45 -10.67 -10.75
C PHE A 181 2.95 -12.13 -10.61
N SER A 182 4.02 -12.36 -9.84
CA SER A 182 4.50 -13.72 -9.54
C SER A 182 3.51 -14.52 -8.70
N THR A 183 2.96 -13.94 -7.63
CA THR A 183 1.93 -14.54 -6.77
C THR A 183 0.70 -14.96 -7.59
N VAL A 184 0.31 -14.11 -8.52
CA VAL A 184 -0.85 -14.30 -9.39
C VAL A 184 -0.62 -15.44 -10.38
N ARG A 185 0.55 -15.47 -11.02
CA ARG A 185 0.96 -16.57 -11.91
C ARG A 185 1.02 -17.90 -11.16
N HIS A 186 1.41 -17.87 -9.88
CA HIS A 186 1.39 -19.06 -9.02
C HIS A 186 -0.04 -19.55 -8.76
N LEU A 187 -0.96 -18.65 -8.40
CA LEU A 187 -2.37 -18.95 -8.14
C LEU A 187 -3.11 -19.56 -9.33
N MET A 188 -2.83 -19.08 -10.55
CA MET A 188 -3.49 -19.56 -11.77
C MET A 188 -3.25 -21.05 -12.04
N LYS A 189 -2.24 -21.65 -11.40
CA LYS A 189 -1.98 -23.11 -11.48
C LYS A 189 -3.01 -23.94 -10.72
N PHE A 190 -3.84 -23.32 -9.87
CA PHE A 190 -4.81 -23.99 -9.01
C PHE A 190 -6.25 -23.77 -9.54
N PRO A 191 -6.88 -24.79 -10.17
CA PRO A 191 -8.13 -24.62 -10.91
C PRO A 191 -9.34 -24.26 -10.03
N ASN A 192 -9.31 -24.62 -8.75
CA ASN A 192 -10.44 -24.43 -7.84
C ASN A 192 -10.72 -22.95 -7.54
N TRP A 193 -9.72 -22.09 -7.71
CA TRP A 193 -9.70 -20.72 -7.18
C TRP A 193 -9.46 -19.66 -8.27
N GLY A 194 -9.29 -20.11 -9.52
CA GLY A 194 -8.77 -19.29 -10.61
C GLY A 194 -9.68 -18.15 -11.06
N SER A 195 -10.99 -18.34 -11.21
CA SER A 195 -11.82 -17.39 -11.97
C SER A 195 -11.97 -16.01 -11.33
N LEU A 196 -12.27 -15.92 -10.03
CA LEU A 196 -12.40 -14.64 -9.32
C LEU A 196 -11.06 -13.96 -9.09
N ILE A 197 -10.02 -14.73 -8.76
CA ILE A 197 -8.67 -14.21 -8.57
C ILE A 197 -8.13 -13.64 -9.90
N VAL A 198 -8.37 -14.31 -11.03
CA VAL A 198 -8.05 -13.78 -12.37
C VAL A 198 -8.77 -12.46 -12.63
N GLN A 199 -10.05 -12.34 -12.26
CA GLN A 199 -10.81 -11.09 -12.42
C GLN A 199 -10.22 -9.94 -11.60
N TYR A 200 -9.93 -10.16 -10.32
CA TYR A 200 -9.32 -9.14 -9.45
C TYR A 200 -7.95 -8.71 -9.97
N ASN A 201 -7.15 -9.65 -10.46
CA ASN A 201 -5.85 -9.37 -11.04
C ASN A 201 -5.91 -8.64 -12.37
N THR A 202 -6.82 -9.04 -13.24
CA THR A 202 -7.01 -8.36 -14.53
C THR A 202 -7.40 -6.92 -14.30
N LYS A 203 -8.30 -6.67 -13.34
CA LYS A 203 -8.71 -5.32 -12.94
C LYS A 203 -7.55 -4.51 -12.37
N LEU A 204 -6.84 -5.04 -11.37
CA LEU A 204 -5.71 -4.35 -10.73
C LEU A 204 -4.56 -4.08 -11.71
N THR A 205 -4.20 -5.06 -12.54
CA THR A 205 -3.14 -4.91 -13.54
C THR A 205 -3.55 -3.88 -14.59
N GLY A 206 -4.80 -3.90 -15.05
CA GLY A 206 -5.34 -2.88 -15.95
C GLY A 206 -5.24 -1.48 -15.36
N GLU A 207 -5.55 -1.31 -14.07
CA GLU A 207 -5.42 -0.04 -13.37
C GLU A 207 -3.97 0.42 -13.25
N ILE A 208 -3.03 -0.48 -12.89
CA ILE A 208 -1.59 -0.17 -12.84
C ILE A 208 -1.12 0.32 -14.22
N VAL A 209 -1.48 -0.37 -15.30
CA VAL A 209 -1.13 0.01 -16.68
C VAL A 209 -1.73 1.37 -17.04
N ALA A 210 -2.99 1.63 -16.68
CA ALA A 210 -3.66 2.89 -16.97
C ALA A 210 -2.99 4.08 -16.26
N GLN A 211 -2.69 3.93 -14.97
CA GLN A 211 -2.04 4.97 -14.16
C GLN A 211 -0.60 5.24 -14.63
N LEU A 212 0.18 4.20 -14.89
CA LEU A 212 1.55 4.35 -15.41
C LEU A 212 1.57 4.93 -16.82
N SER A 213 0.64 4.54 -17.69
CA SER A 213 0.53 5.11 -19.04
C SER A 213 0.23 6.61 -18.98
N THR A 214 -0.69 7.00 -18.08
CA THR A 214 -1.03 8.42 -17.84
C THR A 214 0.19 9.18 -17.32
N ALA A 215 0.89 8.61 -16.33
CA ALA A 215 2.11 9.19 -15.78
C ALA A 215 3.20 9.39 -16.85
N VAL A 216 3.46 8.39 -17.71
CA VAL A 216 4.43 8.50 -18.81
C VAL A 216 4.04 9.60 -19.80
N CYS A 217 2.74 9.75 -20.11
CA CYS A 217 2.27 10.79 -21.02
C CYS A 217 2.47 12.20 -20.44
N ILE A 218 2.16 12.38 -19.15
CA ILE A 218 2.30 13.68 -18.46
C ILE A 218 3.78 14.04 -18.30
N ASN A 219 4.62 13.08 -17.92
CA ASN A 219 6.03 13.28 -17.63
C ASN A 219 6.93 13.13 -18.88
N HIS A 220 6.41 13.38 -20.08
CA HIS A 220 7.18 13.25 -21.33
C HIS A 220 8.43 14.14 -21.40
N TYR A 221 8.47 15.22 -20.60
CA TYR A 221 9.58 16.16 -20.49
C TYR A 221 10.32 16.09 -19.14
N ALA A 222 10.06 15.06 -18.32
CA ALA A 222 10.79 14.85 -17.08
C ALA A 222 12.25 14.44 -17.35
N GLU A 223 13.07 14.36 -16.31
CA GLU A 223 14.44 13.85 -16.43
C GLU A 223 14.46 12.46 -17.07
N GLU A 224 15.43 12.22 -17.96
CA GLU A 224 15.55 10.98 -18.73
C GLU A 224 15.59 9.73 -17.83
N SER A 225 16.20 9.84 -16.65
CA SER A 225 16.25 8.79 -15.63
C SER A 225 14.86 8.42 -15.10
N GLN A 226 14.03 9.41 -14.77
CA GLN A 226 12.67 9.22 -14.27
C GLN A 226 11.76 8.68 -15.37
N GLN A 227 11.88 9.20 -16.59
CA GLN A 227 11.12 8.72 -17.74
C GLN A 227 11.43 7.26 -18.05
N THR A 228 12.72 6.88 -18.04
CA THR A 228 13.16 5.49 -18.23
C THR A 228 12.61 4.57 -17.15
N ALA A 229 12.64 5.01 -15.88
CA ALA A 229 12.12 4.23 -14.77
C ALA A 229 10.60 3.99 -14.88
N LEU A 230 9.83 5.02 -15.26
CA LEU A 230 8.39 4.90 -15.49
C LEU A 230 8.06 3.96 -16.66
N LEU A 231 8.85 4.02 -17.75
CA LEU A 231 8.71 3.12 -18.89
C LEU A 231 8.98 1.67 -18.47
N ASN A 232 10.04 1.41 -17.69
CA ASN A 232 10.35 0.06 -17.19
C ASN A 232 9.21 -0.50 -16.33
N LEU A 233 8.63 0.30 -15.43
CA LEU A 233 7.47 -0.11 -14.63
C LEU A 233 6.24 -0.41 -15.51
N LEU A 234 6.02 0.41 -16.54
CA LEU A 234 4.92 0.21 -17.49
C LEU A 234 5.10 -1.07 -18.32
N GLU A 235 6.32 -1.33 -18.80
CA GLU A 235 6.65 -2.54 -19.53
C GLU A 235 6.45 -3.78 -18.66
N LEU A 236 6.92 -3.75 -17.40
CA LEU A 236 6.69 -4.80 -16.42
C LEU A 236 5.19 -5.10 -16.26
N ALA A 237 4.36 -4.06 -16.11
CA ALA A 237 2.92 -4.23 -15.96
C ALA A 237 2.23 -4.74 -17.24
N LYS A 238 2.66 -4.29 -18.42
CA LYS A 238 2.15 -4.78 -19.71
C LYS A 238 2.51 -6.24 -19.96
N HIS A 239 3.73 -6.66 -19.64
CA HIS A 239 4.11 -8.08 -19.73
C HIS A 239 3.27 -8.97 -18.83
N ALA A 240 2.89 -8.48 -17.65
CA ALA A 240 1.97 -9.21 -16.79
C ALA A 240 0.57 -9.38 -17.41
N THR A 241 0.06 -8.39 -18.16
CA THR A 241 -1.25 -8.54 -18.84
C THR A 241 -1.26 -9.62 -19.92
N THR A 242 -0.13 -9.85 -20.61
CA THR A 242 -0.04 -10.86 -21.67
C THR A 242 0.10 -12.29 -21.15
N ASP A 243 0.61 -12.46 -19.92
CA ASP A 243 0.78 -13.77 -19.29
C ASP A 243 -0.51 -14.34 -18.68
N VAL A 244 -1.55 -13.51 -18.52
CA VAL A 244 -2.80 -13.82 -17.83
C VAL A 244 -3.94 -14.19 -18.80
N THR A 245 -3.78 -13.89 -20.09
CA THR A 245 -4.69 -14.24 -21.19
C THR A 245 -4.29 -15.54 -21.86
#